data_AF-A0A531KIS1-F1
#
_entry.id   AF-A0A531KIS1-F1
#
_cell.length_a   1.000
_cell.length_b   1.000
_cell.length_c   1.000
_cell.angle_alpha   90.00
_cell.angle_beta   90.00
_cell.angle_gamma   90.00
#
_symmetry.space_group_name_H-M   'P 1'
#
loop_
_entity.id
_entity.type
_entity.pdbx_description
1 polymer ?
#
loop_
_entity_poly.entity_id
_entity_poly.type
_entity_poly.pdbx_seq_one_letter_code
_entity_poly.pdbx_strand_id
1 'polypeptide(L)'
;MKVYEGIDHTTEFVRGFVTCPYPEDGADRLVDVVSQVPGLQARRLEQPLYSDNAHPVVVVATNVSLEADGTIRSRDALVWFAQQTAGEASGAQVAETWWNIRSNILGSPHGSRSSLFVNQHTGVHMRKILETMNASGMFGPIKESSLDMLPRKKRDAISDLLIRTAVNNWDRTDG
;
A
#
# COMPACT_ATOMS: atom_id res chain seq x y z
N MET A 1 3.93 -17.78 -10.71
CA MET A 1 2.46 -17.59 -10.80
C MET A 1 2.22 -16.13 -11.21
N LYS A 2 1.76 -15.87 -12.43
CA LYS A 2 1.47 -14.51 -12.92
C LYS A 2 0.01 -14.14 -12.64
N VAL A 3 -0.37 -14.07 -11.37
CA VAL A 3 -1.78 -13.87 -10.94
C VAL A 3 -2.35 -12.55 -11.46
N TYR A 4 -1.50 -11.56 -11.72
CA TYR A 4 -1.89 -10.20 -12.07
C TYR A 4 -1.71 -9.86 -13.57
N GLU A 5 -1.45 -10.85 -14.43
CA GLU A 5 -1.35 -10.63 -15.88
C GLU A 5 -2.74 -10.33 -16.47
N GLY A 6 -2.88 -9.20 -17.17
CA GLY A 6 -4.15 -8.75 -17.75
C GLY A 6 -4.97 -7.81 -16.87
N ILE A 7 -4.51 -7.50 -15.66
CA ILE A 7 -5.15 -6.49 -14.80
C ILE A 7 -4.95 -5.10 -15.41
N ASP A 8 -6.05 -4.40 -15.69
CA ASP A 8 -6.07 -3.03 -16.19
C ASP A 8 -7.22 -2.23 -15.54
N HIS A 9 -7.07 -0.90 -15.44
CA HIS A 9 -8.06 0.01 -14.85
C HIS A 9 -8.66 -0.51 -13.53
N THR A 10 -7.79 -0.75 -12.55
CA THR A 10 -8.17 -1.45 -11.32
C THR A 10 -8.64 -0.48 -10.24
N THR A 11 -9.79 -0.79 -9.66
CA THR A 11 -10.31 -0.12 -8.47
C THR A 11 -10.39 -1.09 -7.31
N GLU A 12 -9.75 -0.74 -6.21
CA GLU A 12 -9.73 -1.54 -4.98
C GLU A 12 -10.93 -1.21 -4.07
N PHE A 13 -11.43 -2.20 -3.35
CA PHE A 13 -12.45 -2.04 -2.32
C PHE A 13 -12.21 -3.02 -1.17
N VAL A 14 -12.98 -2.90 -0.09
CA VAL A 14 -12.77 -3.77 1.07
C VAL A 14 -12.96 -5.24 0.66
N ARG A 15 -11.89 -6.04 0.82
CA ARG A 15 -11.80 -7.47 0.47
C ARG A 15 -11.71 -7.78 -1.01
N GLY A 16 -11.42 -6.83 -1.89
CA GLY A 16 -11.37 -7.15 -3.30
C GLY A 16 -10.94 -6.03 -4.20
N PHE A 17 -11.02 -6.29 -5.49
CA PHE A 17 -10.82 -5.30 -6.52
C PHE A 17 -11.69 -5.63 -7.73
N VAL A 18 -11.96 -4.62 -8.52
CA VAL A 18 -12.51 -4.76 -9.86
C VAL A 18 -11.45 -4.31 -10.87
N THR A 19 -11.26 -5.08 -11.92
CA THR A 19 -10.35 -4.76 -13.02
C THR A 19 -11.08 -4.91 -14.35
N CYS A 20 -10.69 -4.13 -15.35
CA CYS A 20 -11.33 -4.06 -16.66
C CYS A 20 -10.34 -4.44 -17.77
N PRO A 21 -10.02 -5.73 -17.95
CA PRO A 21 -9.24 -6.20 -19.09
C PRO A 21 -9.95 -5.91 -20.41
N TYR A 22 -9.18 -5.59 -21.45
CA TYR A 22 -9.69 -5.41 -22.82
C TYR A 22 -9.80 -6.71 -23.63
N PRO A 23 -8.86 -7.67 -23.55
CA PRO A 23 -9.03 -8.95 -24.22
C PRO A 23 -10.04 -9.81 -23.45
N GLU A 24 -11.06 -10.32 -24.14
CA GLU A 24 -12.05 -11.23 -23.56
C GLU A 24 -11.40 -12.50 -22.99
N ASP A 25 -10.44 -13.08 -23.73
CA ASP A 25 -9.67 -14.24 -23.27
C ASP A 25 -8.81 -13.92 -22.04
N GLY A 26 -8.42 -12.65 -21.86
CA GLY A 26 -7.75 -12.16 -20.66
C GLY A 26 -8.66 -12.18 -19.43
N ALA A 27 -9.94 -11.82 -19.58
CA ALA A 27 -10.91 -11.85 -18.50
C ALA A 27 -11.20 -13.28 -18.01
N ASP A 28 -11.42 -14.21 -18.94
CA ASP A 28 -11.71 -15.61 -18.62
C ASP A 28 -10.50 -16.28 -17.94
N ARG A 29 -9.28 -16.06 -18.47
CA ARG A 29 -8.06 -16.55 -17.83
C ARG A 29 -7.87 -15.99 -16.43
N LEU A 30 -8.18 -14.70 -16.21
CA LEU A 30 -8.10 -14.10 -14.89
C LEU A 30 -9.06 -14.79 -13.90
N VAL A 31 -10.30 -15.05 -14.33
CA VAL A 31 -11.28 -15.77 -13.51
C VAL A 31 -10.78 -17.18 -13.17
N ASP A 32 -10.28 -17.92 -14.16
CA ASP A 32 -9.77 -19.29 -13.97
C ASP A 32 -8.58 -19.33 -13.01
N VAL A 33 -7.61 -18.43 -13.20
CA VAL A 33 -6.40 -18.36 -12.36
C VAL A 33 -6.76 -17.98 -10.93
N VAL A 34 -7.61 -16.98 -10.73
CA VAL A 34 -7.99 -16.52 -9.38
C VAL A 34 -8.83 -17.58 -8.67
N SER A 35 -9.71 -18.28 -9.38
CA SER A 35 -10.56 -19.33 -8.80
C SER A 35 -9.76 -20.53 -8.29
N GLN A 36 -8.51 -20.71 -8.74
CA GLN A 36 -7.58 -21.72 -8.21
C GLN A 36 -6.90 -21.29 -6.90
N VAL A 37 -7.01 -20.02 -6.50
CA VAL A 37 -6.41 -19.50 -5.27
C VAL A 37 -7.38 -19.69 -4.10
N PRO A 38 -7.07 -20.52 -3.10
CA PRO A 38 -7.95 -20.72 -1.95
C PRO A 38 -8.25 -19.41 -1.23
N GLY A 39 -9.53 -19.17 -0.95
CA GLY A 39 -9.98 -17.95 -0.27
C GLY A 39 -10.21 -16.75 -1.18
N LEU A 40 -10.04 -16.90 -2.50
CA LEU A 40 -10.47 -15.91 -3.50
C LEU A 40 -11.64 -16.46 -4.33
N GLN A 41 -12.46 -15.55 -4.83
CA GLN A 41 -13.46 -15.80 -5.86
C GLN A 41 -13.35 -14.72 -6.92
N ALA A 42 -13.51 -15.10 -8.18
CA ALA A 42 -13.57 -14.17 -9.30
C ALA A 42 -14.85 -14.39 -10.10
N ARG A 43 -15.42 -13.32 -10.63
CA ARG A 43 -16.54 -13.40 -11.58
C ARG A 43 -16.52 -12.25 -12.56
N ARG A 44 -17.00 -12.49 -13.78
CA ARG A 44 -17.26 -11.43 -14.77
C ARG A 44 -18.48 -10.60 -14.34
N LEU A 45 -18.46 -9.33 -14.68
CA LEU A 45 -19.65 -8.50 -14.69
C LEU A 45 -20.30 -8.57 -16.06
N GLU A 46 -21.63 -8.60 -16.09
CA GLU A 46 -22.41 -8.64 -17.34
C GLU A 46 -22.32 -7.33 -18.13
N GLN A 47 -22.09 -6.22 -17.43
CA GLN A 47 -22.04 -4.89 -18.01
C GLN A 47 -20.60 -4.37 -18.05
N PRO A 48 -20.18 -3.70 -19.14
CA PRO A 48 -18.94 -2.96 -19.16
C PRO A 48 -18.97 -1.82 -18.13
N LEU A 49 -17.81 -1.47 -17.57
CA LEU A 49 -17.69 -0.35 -16.63
C LEU A 49 -16.93 0.82 -17.25
N TYR A 50 -15.66 0.61 -17.61
CA TYR A 50 -14.78 1.68 -18.09
C TYR A 50 -14.94 1.99 -19.59
N SER A 51 -15.18 0.95 -20.41
CA SER A 51 -15.30 1.04 -21.87
C SER A 51 -16.18 -0.08 -22.39
N ASP A 52 -16.87 0.13 -23.51
CA ASP A 52 -17.70 -0.89 -24.18
C ASP A 52 -16.93 -2.17 -24.54
N ASN A 53 -15.61 -2.06 -24.73
CA ASN A 53 -14.72 -3.18 -25.03
C ASN A 53 -13.99 -3.72 -23.79
N ALA A 54 -14.37 -3.27 -22.59
CA ALA A 54 -13.84 -3.82 -21.36
C ALA A 54 -14.68 -5.02 -20.90
N HIS A 55 -14.02 -6.00 -20.30
CA HIS A 55 -14.65 -7.19 -19.74
C HIS A 55 -14.40 -7.25 -18.24
N PRO A 56 -15.17 -6.52 -17.41
CA PRO A 56 -14.82 -6.33 -16.02
C PRO A 56 -14.86 -7.63 -15.23
N VAL A 57 -13.84 -7.85 -14.41
CA VAL A 57 -13.72 -8.97 -13.48
C VAL A 57 -13.67 -8.42 -12.07
N VAL A 58 -14.55 -8.93 -11.21
CA VAL A 58 -14.54 -8.66 -9.78
C VAL A 58 -13.88 -9.83 -9.07
N VAL A 59 -12.86 -9.52 -8.28
CA VAL A 59 -12.16 -10.47 -7.41
C VAL A 59 -12.45 -10.12 -5.96
N VAL A 60 -12.87 -11.12 -5.17
CA VAL A 60 -13.18 -10.97 -3.75
C VAL A 60 -12.52 -12.05 -2.91
N ALA A 61 -12.01 -11.65 -1.75
CA ALA A 61 -11.52 -12.55 -0.73
C ALA A 61 -12.68 -13.02 0.16
N THR A 62 -12.93 -14.34 0.17
CA THR A 62 -14.05 -14.95 0.87
C THR A 62 -13.75 -15.22 2.34
N ASN A 63 -12.50 -15.50 2.67
CA ASN A 63 -12.06 -15.85 4.02
C ASN A 63 -11.51 -14.65 4.81
N VAL A 64 -12.22 -13.52 4.75
CA VAL A 64 -11.83 -12.29 5.45
C VAL A 64 -12.96 -11.87 6.38
N SER A 65 -12.66 -11.80 7.68
CA SER A 65 -13.56 -11.21 8.67
C SER A 65 -13.44 -9.70 8.66
N LEU A 66 -14.55 -9.00 8.85
CA LEU A 66 -14.60 -7.54 8.91
C LEU A 66 -14.93 -7.05 10.33
N GLU A 67 -14.40 -5.89 10.69
CA GLU A 67 -14.87 -5.09 11.80
C GLU A 67 -16.25 -4.46 11.50
N ALA A 68 -16.91 -3.93 12.53
CA ALA A 68 -18.20 -3.25 12.38
C ALA A 68 -18.14 -2.00 11.47
N ASP A 69 -16.96 -1.40 11.30
CA ASP A 69 -16.73 -0.26 10.40
C ASP A 69 -16.48 -0.69 8.94
N GLY A 70 -16.55 -1.99 8.65
CA GLY A 70 -16.36 -2.55 7.32
C GLY A 70 -14.90 -2.76 6.94
N THR A 71 -13.92 -2.45 7.79
CA THR A 71 -12.50 -2.73 7.52
C THR A 71 -12.12 -4.17 7.89
N ILE A 72 -10.97 -4.66 7.43
CA ILE A 72 -10.47 -5.99 7.78
C ILE A 72 -10.28 -6.08 9.29
N ARG A 73 -10.71 -7.21 9.87
CA ARG A 73 -10.56 -7.50 11.30
C ARG A 73 -9.14 -7.20 11.78
N SER A 74 -9.03 -6.35 12.81
CA SER A 74 -7.73 -5.83 13.29
C SER A 74 -6.75 -6.95 13.62
N ARG A 75 -7.23 -8.02 14.28
CA ARG A 75 -6.41 -9.19 14.62
C ARG A 75 -5.76 -9.82 13.39
N ASP A 76 -6.54 -10.05 12.34
CA ASP A 76 -6.09 -10.80 11.17
C ASP A 76 -5.11 -9.94 10.36
N ALA A 77 -5.44 -8.65 10.16
CA ALA A 77 -4.58 -7.69 9.48
C ALA A 77 -3.22 -7.54 10.19
N LEU A 78 -3.20 -7.46 11.54
CA LEU A 78 -1.95 -7.36 12.31
C LEU A 78 -1.10 -8.62 12.23
N VAL A 79 -1.73 -9.80 12.26
CA VAL A 79 -1.02 -11.09 12.12
C VAL A 79 -0.37 -11.18 10.74
N TRP A 80 -1.13 -10.92 9.67
CA TRP A 80 -0.59 -10.95 8.31
C TRP A 80 0.52 -9.93 8.10
N PHE A 81 0.33 -8.71 8.59
CA PHE A 81 1.35 -7.66 8.52
C PHE A 81 2.63 -8.06 9.25
N ALA A 82 2.54 -8.58 10.49
CA ALA A 82 3.71 -9.00 11.24
C ALA A 82 4.44 -10.17 10.57
N GLN A 83 3.71 -11.15 10.04
CA GLN A 83 4.28 -12.30 9.33
C GLN A 83 5.01 -11.88 8.06
N GLN A 84 4.38 -11.04 7.22
CA GLN A 84 4.99 -10.52 5.99
C GLN A 84 6.25 -9.71 6.32
N THR A 85 6.13 -8.76 7.24
CA THR A 85 7.22 -7.86 7.62
C THR A 85 8.41 -8.65 8.20
N ALA A 86 8.15 -9.70 8.99
CA ALA A 86 9.22 -10.58 9.49
C ALA A 86 9.86 -11.43 8.39
N GLY A 87 9.07 -11.93 7.44
CA GLY A 87 9.58 -12.68 6.28
C GLY A 87 10.48 -11.85 5.37
N GLU A 88 10.23 -10.55 5.26
CA GLU A 88 11.05 -9.63 4.46
C GLU A 88 12.39 -9.28 5.12
N ALA A 89 12.52 -9.45 6.44
CA ALA A 89 13.70 -9.02 7.19
C ALA A 89 15.01 -9.68 6.73
N SER A 90 14.97 -10.96 6.35
CA SER A 90 16.17 -11.68 5.93
C SER A 90 16.81 -11.14 4.65
N GLY A 91 16.02 -10.48 3.79
CA GLY A 91 16.49 -9.90 2.53
C GLY A 91 16.70 -8.38 2.59
N ALA A 92 16.38 -7.75 3.72
CA ALA A 92 16.42 -6.31 3.85
C ALA A 92 17.86 -5.80 4.04
N GLN A 93 18.17 -4.71 3.36
CA GLN A 93 19.44 -3.97 3.52
C GLN A 93 19.27 -2.69 4.34
N VAL A 94 18.05 -2.17 4.41
CA VAL A 94 17.71 -0.93 5.11
C VAL A 94 16.35 -1.05 5.78
N ALA A 95 16.21 -0.34 6.90
CA ALA A 95 14.97 -0.21 7.65
C ALA A 95 14.13 0.94 7.08
N GLU A 96 13.10 0.59 6.32
CA GLU A 96 12.13 1.56 5.79
C GLU A 96 11.25 2.14 6.91
N THR A 97 11.09 3.46 6.95
CA THR A 97 10.19 4.09 7.94
C THR A 97 8.74 3.95 7.52
N TRP A 98 7.80 4.02 8.49
CA TRP A 98 6.36 4.10 8.19
C TRP A 98 6.05 5.13 7.11
N TRP A 99 6.73 6.27 7.14
CA TRP A 99 6.46 7.36 6.21
C TRP A 99 6.89 7.05 4.78
N ASN A 100 7.93 6.22 4.60
CA ASN A 100 8.42 5.80 3.30
C ASN A 100 7.49 4.78 2.64
N ILE A 101 6.94 3.85 3.43
CA ILE A 101 6.24 2.68 2.89
C ILE A 101 4.75 2.58 3.27
N ARG A 102 4.18 3.58 3.96
CA ARG A 102 2.75 3.56 4.36
C ARG A 102 1.80 3.31 3.20
N SER A 103 2.09 3.81 2.00
CA SER A 103 1.26 3.58 0.80
C SER A 103 1.29 2.11 0.37
N ASN A 104 2.43 1.44 0.52
CA ASN A 104 2.57 0.01 0.20
C ASN A 104 1.88 -0.86 1.24
N ILE A 105 1.89 -0.42 2.51
CA ILE A 105 1.24 -1.14 3.62
C ILE A 105 -0.28 -0.95 3.59
N LEU A 106 -0.73 0.28 3.38
CA LEU A 106 -2.15 0.66 3.48
C LEU A 106 -2.90 0.56 2.16
N GLY A 107 -2.22 0.37 1.02
CA GLY A 107 -2.80 0.44 -0.31
C GLY A 107 -3.31 1.85 -0.65
N SER A 108 -4.21 1.97 -1.62
CA SER A 108 -4.78 3.25 -2.04
C SER A 108 -6.31 3.17 -2.21
N PRO A 109 -7.09 4.21 -1.83
CA PRO A 109 -6.68 5.42 -1.12
C PRO A 109 -6.35 5.16 0.35
N HIS A 110 -5.44 5.97 0.91
CA HIS A 110 -5.04 5.87 2.31
C HIS A 110 -4.84 7.24 2.98
N GLY A 111 -5.10 7.28 4.28
CA GLY A 111 -4.74 8.36 5.17
C GLY A 111 -3.35 8.14 5.79
N SER A 112 -3.07 8.84 6.88
CA SER A 112 -1.79 8.69 7.60
C SER A 112 -1.64 7.34 8.31
N ARG A 113 -2.76 6.73 8.73
CA ARG A 113 -2.83 5.52 9.58
C ARG A 113 -4.08 4.67 9.32
N SER A 114 -4.74 4.84 8.19
CA SER A 114 -5.98 4.13 7.83
C SER A 114 -6.14 4.08 6.32
N SER A 115 -6.95 3.16 5.83
CA SER A 115 -7.32 3.05 4.41
C SER A 115 -8.69 2.38 4.27
N LEU A 116 -9.06 2.01 3.04
CA LEU A 116 -10.22 1.13 2.81
C LEU A 116 -10.07 -0.22 3.52
N PHE A 117 -8.84 -0.71 3.71
CA PHE A 117 -8.61 -2.05 4.26
C PHE A 117 -8.52 -2.09 5.78
N VAL A 118 -8.02 -1.01 6.40
CA VAL A 118 -7.74 -0.99 7.84
C VAL A 118 -8.15 0.33 8.47
N ASN A 119 -8.79 0.26 9.64
CA ASN A 119 -9.13 1.43 10.41
C ASN A 119 -7.90 2.04 11.14
N GLN A 120 -8.11 3.21 11.75
CA GLN A 120 -7.05 3.96 12.41
C GLN A 120 -6.40 3.19 13.57
N HIS A 121 -7.19 2.40 14.31
CA HIS A 121 -6.67 1.58 15.40
C HIS A 121 -5.66 0.57 14.85
N THR A 122 -6.07 -0.22 13.85
CA THR A 122 -5.21 -1.20 13.18
C THR A 122 -3.94 -0.56 12.62
N GLY A 123 -4.05 0.55 11.88
CA GLY A 123 -2.89 1.18 11.25
C GLY A 123 -1.90 1.78 12.26
N VAL A 124 -2.36 2.27 13.42
CA VAL A 124 -1.47 2.68 14.52
C VAL A 124 -0.67 1.49 15.04
N HIS A 125 -1.29 0.32 15.16
CA HIS A 125 -0.61 -0.88 15.65
C HIS A 125 0.36 -1.49 14.61
N MET A 126 0.00 -1.48 13.32
CA MET A 126 0.93 -1.85 12.24
C MET A 126 2.18 -0.97 12.27
N ARG A 127 2.00 0.34 12.40
CA ARG A 127 3.12 1.27 12.53
C ARG A 127 4.04 0.92 13.70
N LYS A 128 3.48 0.64 14.87
CA LYS A 128 4.26 0.27 16.07
C LYS A 128 5.06 -1.01 15.86
N ILE A 129 4.49 -2.01 15.18
CA ILE A 129 5.19 -3.25 14.83
C ILE A 129 6.41 -2.93 13.97
N LEU A 130 6.21 -2.18 12.87
CA LEU A 130 7.31 -1.77 11.99
C LEU A 130 8.40 -0.99 12.73
N GLU A 131 8.01 0.02 13.52
CA GLU A 131 8.94 0.84 14.28
C GLU A 131 9.74 0.01 15.30
N THR A 132 9.11 -0.98 15.94
CA THR A 132 9.78 -1.89 16.88
C THR A 132 10.80 -2.77 16.17
N MET A 133 10.43 -3.33 15.01
CA MET A 133 11.34 -4.16 14.22
C MET A 133 12.48 -3.37 13.58
N ASN A 134 12.24 -2.11 13.20
CA ASN A 134 13.29 -1.20 12.77
C ASN A 134 14.26 -0.91 13.93
N ALA A 135 13.72 -0.62 15.13
CA ALA A 135 14.53 -0.28 16.31
C ALA A 135 15.38 -1.45 16.82
N SER A 136 14.97 -2.70 16.57
CA SER A 136 15.79 -3.88 16.89
C SER A 136 16.96 -4.09 15.94
N GLY A 137 17.03 -3.33 14.84
CA GLY A 137 18.07 -3.47 13.81
C GLY A 137 17.84 -4.63 12.84
N MET A 138 16.67 -5.29 12.88
CA MET A 138 16.36 -6.46 12.05
C MET A 138 16.46 -6.21 10.55
N PHE A 139 16.24 -4.97 10.12
CA PHE A 139 16.26 -4.58 8.70
C PHE A 139 17.54 -3.83 8.31
N GLY A 140 18.48 -3.61 9.24
CA GLY A 140 19.66 -2.76 9.03
C GLY A 140 19.42 -1.27 9.32
N PRO A 141 20.24 -0.35 8.76
CA PRO A 141 20.17 1.08 9.06
C PRO A 141 18.89 1.73 8.52
N ILE A 142 18.39 2.76 9.22
CA ILE A 142 17.20 3.52 8.80
C ILE A 142 17.42 4.20 7.46
N LYS A 143 16.48 4.04 6.53
CA LYS A 143 16.48 4.75 5.25
C LYS A 143 15.87 6.14 5.39
N GLU A 144 16.74 7.15 5.28
CA GLU A 144 16.34 8.57 5.38
C GLU A 144 15.84 9.14 4.04
N SER A 145 14.66 8.69 3.56
CA SER A 145 14.12 9.13 2.26
C SER A 145 12.89 10.04 2.32
N SER A 146 12.32 10.31 3.50
CA SER A 146 11.14 11.17 3.63
C SER A 146 11.30 12.17 4.76
N LEU A 147 11.14 13.47 4.47
CA LEU A 147 11.16 14.51 5.52
C LEU A 147 10.07 14.28 6.57
N ASP A 148 8.96 13.61 6.23
CA ASP A 148 7.87 13.28 7.18
C ASP A 148 8.33 12.44 8.37
N MET A 149 9.48 11.74 8.26
CA MET A 149 10.08 11.02 9.38
C MET A 149 10.66 11.94 10.45
N LEU A 150 10.92 13.21 10.11
CA LEU A 150 11.54 14.17 11.02
C LEU A 150 10.47 14.90 11.85
N PRO A 151 10.77 15.22 13.12
CA PRO A 151 9.93 16.12 13.92
C PRO A 151 9.74 17.47 13.22
N ARG A 152 8.56 18.09 13.41
CA ARG A 152 8.23 19.39 12.80
C ARG A 152 9.33 20.44 12.98
N LYS A 153 9.86 20.58 14.20
CA LYS A 153 10.96 21.50 14.50
C LYS A 153 12.21 21.28 13.60
N LYS A 154 12.57 20.02 13.32
CA LYS A 154 13.70 19.70 12.43
C LYS A 154 13.35 20.02 10.97
N ARG A 155 12.11 19.73 10.54
CA ARG A 155 11.65 20.09 9.19
C ARG A 155 11.66 21.60 8.96
N ASP A 156 11.15 22.36 9.93
CA ASP A 156 11.11 23.83 9.86
C ASP A 156 12.54 24.40 9.76
N ALA A 157 13.47 23.89 10.58
CA ALA A 157 14.87 24.29 10.52
C ALA A 157 15.55 23.96 9.17
N ILE A 158 15.25 22.78 8.59
CA ILE A 158 15.75 22.41 7.25
C ILE A 158 15.15 23.34 6.20
N SER A 159 13.85 23.62 6.26
CA SER A 159 13.17 24.52 5.31
C SER A 159 13.73 25.94 5.37
N ASP A 160 13.90 26.49 6.58
CA ASP A 160 14.50 27.82 6.78
C ASP A 160 15.92 27.88 6.22
N LEU A 161 16.72 26.84 6.46
CA LEU A 161 18.08 26.77 5.94
C LEU A 161 18.08 26.73 4.41
N LEU A 162 17.23 25.90 3.79
CA LEU A 162 17.13 25.81 2.33
C LEU A 162 16.69 27.14 1.70
N ILE A 163 15.71 27.83 2.29
CA ILE A 163 15.26 29.14 1.82
C ILE A 163 16.38 30.17 1.94
N ARG A 164 17.05 30.26 3.10
CA ARG A 164 18.17 31.19 3.30
C ARG A 164 19.30 30.93 2.31
N THR A 165 19.67 29.66 2.11
CA THR A 165 20.70 29.28 1.14
C THR A 165 20.28 29.61 -0.29
N ALA A 166 19.02 29.39 -0.67
CA ALA A 166 18.52 29.75 -1.99
C ALA A 166 18.58 31.28 -2.22
N VAL A 167 18.09 32.09 -1.27
CA VAL A 167 18.14 33.56 -1.35
C VAL A 167 19.58 34.06 -1.45
N ASN A 168 20.47 33.56 -0.59
CA ASN A 168 21.87 33.98 -0.58
C ASN A 168 22.66 33.61 -1.85
N ASN A 169 22.20 32.59 -2.60
CA ASN A 169 22.82 32.18 -3.86
C ASN A 169 22.11 32.77 -5.08
N TRP A 170 20.84 33.16 -4.97
CA TRP A 170 20.08 33.85 -6.03
C TRP A 170 20.70 35.22 -6.36
N ASP A 171 21.11 35.97 -5.34
CA ASP A 171 21.76 37.28 -5.51
C ASP A 171 23.16 37.21 -6.17
N ARG A 172 23.69 36.00 -6.45
CA ARG A 172 25.03 35.81 -7.02
C ARG A 172 25.04 35.50 -8.52
N THR A 173 23.87 35.43 -9.18
CA THR A 173 23.76 35.14 -10.62
C THR A 173 23.63 36.36 -11.54
N ASP A 174 23.63 37.58 -11.00
CA ASP A 174 23.60 38.84 -11.78
C ASP A 174 24.93 39.62 -11.69
N GLY A 175 26.04 38.99 -12.12
CA GLY A 175 27.37 39.60 -12.23
C GLY A 175 28.27 38.92 -13.24
#